data_AF-A0A0R0G2V1-F1
#
_entry.id   AF-A0A0R0G2V1-F1
#
_cell.length_a   1.000
_cell.length_b   1.000
_cell.length_c   1.000
_cell.angle_alpha   90.00
_cell.angle_beta   90.00
_cell.angle_gamma   90.00
#
_symmetry.space_group_name_H-M   'P 1'
#
loop_
_entity.id
_entity.type
_entity.pdbx_description
1 polymer ?
#
loop_
_entity_poly.entity_id
_entity_poly.type
_entity_poly.pdbx_seq_one_letter_code
_entity_poly.pdbx_strand_id
1 'polypeptide(L)'
;MAVVNRQRGVMFFLYGFGGTGKTFMWETLASALRSKQEIVLTVASSGISYLLLLGGRNAHSKFKIPDPTIDNLVCNIHKGSDHAELLKLAKLIIWDEAPMANKHCFEVLDKTLKDIMGAQNYNSVDFKGKILPVIPRGDRSDIVHETINAYYLWDHCQVLTLTKNMCLETSSENMSIDELRQFSQWILDVGNGRIS
;
A
#
# COMPACT_ATOMS: atom_id res chain seq x y z
N MET A 1 -12.75 -5.81 -6.28
CA MET A 1 -14.04 -5.13 -5.98
C MET A 1 -14.89 -5.82 -4.92
N ALA A 2 -15.09 -7.15 -4.96
CA ALA A 2 -16.00 -7.84 -4.02
C ALA A 2 -15.72 -7.55 -2.52
N VAL A 3 -14.44 -7.52 -2.12
CA VAL A 3 -14.05 -7.20 -0.73
C VAL A 3 -14.28 -5.72 -0.40
N VAL A 4 -14.22 -4.81 -1.37
CA VAL A 4 -14.55 -3.38 -1.16
C VAL A 4 -16.04 -3.23 -0.89
N ASN A 5 -16.87 -3.87 -1.71
CA ASN A 5 -18.31 -3.80 -1.60
C ASN A 5 -18.85 -4.40 -0.29
N ARG A 6 -18.17 -5.42 0.28
CA ARG A 6 -18.57 -6.08 1.53
C ARG A 6 -18.20 -5.33 2.81
N GLN A 7 -17.49 -4.19 2.70
CA GLN A 7 -17.02 -3.37 3.85
C GLN A 7 -16.31 -4.15 4.96
N ARG A 8 -15.72 -5.32 4.63
CA ARG A 8 -14.79 -6.02 5.52
C ARG A 8 -13.41 -5.40 5.39
N GLY A 9 -12.82 -5.07 6.53
CA GLY A 9 -11.47 -4.54 6.59
C GLY A 9 -10.49 -5.66 6.31
N VAL A 10 -9.75 -5.54 5.21
CA VAL A 10 -8.76 -6.55 4.80
C VAL A 10 -7.55 -5.80 4.28
N MET A 11 -6.39 -6.15 4.80
CA MET A 11 -5.11 -5.67 4.30
C MET A 11 -4.67 -6.57 3.14
N PHE A 12 -4.27 -5.99 2.03
CA PHE A 12 -3.59 -6.76 0.98
C PHE A 12 -2.25 -6.14 0.71
N PHE A 13 -1.31 -6.94 0.27
CA PHE A 13 0.00 -6.47 -0.12
C PHE A 13 0.25 -6.79 -1.57
N LEU A 14 0.43 -5.77 -2.43
CA LEU A 14 0.71 -5.99 -3.85
C LEU A 14 2.20 -5.93 -4.10
N TYR A 15 2.78 -7.11 -4.17
CA TYR A 15 4.14 -7.30 -4.61
C TYR A 15 4.22 -7.31 -6.14
N GLY A 16 5.30 -6.78 -6.68
CA GLY A 16 5.60 -6.83 -8.11
C GLY A 16 6.84 -6.01 -8.39
N PHE A 17 7.66 -6.45 -9.35
CA PHE A 17 8.86 -5.74 -9.74
C PHE A 17 8.54 -4.47 -10.56
N GLY A 18 9.53 -3.66 -10.89
CA GLY A 18 9.35 -2.44 -11.69
C GLY A 18 8.69 -2.74 -13.04
N GLY A 19 7.77 -1.89 -13.48
CA GLY A 19 7.08 -2.04 -14.78
C GLY A 19 5.91 -3.02 -14.80
N THR A 20 5.57 -3.66 -13.68
CA THR A 20 4.41 -4.59 -13.58
C THR A 20 3.03 -3.91 -13.61
N GLY A 21 2.97 -2.59 -13.70
CA GLY A 21 1.70 -1.86 -13.73
C GLY A 21 1.00 -1.69 -12.38
N LYS A 22 1.72 -1.82 -11.24
CA LYS A 22 1.14 -1.61 -9.89
C LYS A 22 0.43 -0.26 -9.76
N THR A 23 1.10 0.83 -10.15
CA THR A 23 0.52 2.18 -10.13
C THR A 23 -0.76 2.25 -10.94
N PHE A 24 -0.75 1.73 -12.18
CA PHE A 24 -1.93 1.67 -13.03
C PHE A 24 -3.09 0.87 -12.40
N MET A 25 -2.79 -0.27 -11.78
CA MET A 25 -3.77 -1.08 -11.05
C MET A 25 -4.47 -0.27 -9.95
N TRP A 26 -3.71 0.51 -9.20
CA TRP A 26 -4.20 1.34 -8.11
C TRP A 26 -4.94 2.58 -8.57
N GLU A 27 -4.46 3.25 -9.60
CA GLU A 27 -5.18 4.34 -10.23
C GLU A 27 -6.51 3.88 -10.80
N THR A 28 -6.54 2.69 -11.41
CA THR A 28 -7.76 2.08 -11.93
C THR A 28 -8.73 1.78 -10.79
N LEU A 29 -8.26 1.17 -9.71
CA LEU A 29 -9.08 0.86 -8.54
C LEU A 29 -9.60 2.14 -7.87
N ALA A 30 -8.74 3.13 -7.67
CA ALA A 30 -9.09 4.42 -7.09
C ALA A 30 -10.12 5.14 -7.97
N SER A 31 -9.92 5.17 -9.29
CA SER A 31 -10.85 5.79 -10.24
C SER A 31 -12.20 5.09 -10.25
N ALA A 32 -12.22 3.75 -10.19
CA ALA A 32 -13.45 2.97 -10.17
C ALA A 32 -14.29 3.14 -8.89
N LEU A 33 -13.65 3.48 -7.76
CA LEU A 33 -14.34 3.79 -6.51
C LEU A 33 -14.76 5.26 -6.48
N ARG A 34 -13.89 6.17 -6.91
CA ARG A 34 -14.21 7.60 -7.00
C ARG A 34 -15.33 7.89 -7.99
N SER A 35 -15.46 7.13 -9.08
CA SER A 35 -16.60 7.25 -10.01
C SER A 35 -17.93 6.89 -9.35
N LYS A 36 -17.92 6.14 -8.25
CA LYS A 36 -19.08 5.84 -7.40
C LYS A 36 -19.22 6.80 -6.22
N GLN A 37 -18.50 7.93 -6.24
CA GLN A 37 -18.46 8.92 -5.16
C GLN A 37 -17.91 8.35 -3.83
N GLU A 38 -17.16 7.25 -3.89
CA GLU A 38 -16.52 6.69 -2.70
C GLU A 38 -15.17 7.38 -2.42
N ILE A 39 -14.86 7.50 -1.12
CA ILE A 39 -13.63 8.14 -0.68
C ILE A 39 -12.48 7.13 -0.73
N VAL A 40 -11.45 7.47 -1.50
CA VAL A 40 -10.18 6.74 -1.60
C VAL A 40 -9.05 7.66 -1.16
N LEU A 41 -8.30 7.22 -0.16
CA LEU A 41 -7.09 7.88 0.30
C LEU A 41 -5.88 7.23 -0.37
N THR A 42 -5.03 8.06 -0.95
CA THR A 42 -3.78 7.65 -1.58
C THR A 42 -2.64 8.33 -0.84
N VAL A 43 -1.71 7.55 -0.33
CA VAL A 43 -0.53 8.04 0.38
C VAL A 43 0.74 7.39 -0.12
N ALA A 44 1.87 8.05 0.08
CA ALA A 44 3.18 7.43 -0.06
C ALA A 44 4.06 7.72 1.16
N SER A 45 4.96 6.79 1.51
CA SER A 45 5.95 6.99 2.59
C SER A 45 7.02 8.00 2.18
N SER A 46 7.50 7.89 0.94
CA SER A 46 8.50 8.78 0.34
C SER A 46 7.94 10.19 0.07
N GLY A 47 8.82 11.19 0.18
CA GLY A 47 8.48 12.61 0.06
C GLY A 47 8.02 13.05 -1.33
N ILE A 48 8.35 12.33 -2.41
CA ILE A 48 7.96 12.73 -3.78
C ILE A 48 7.08 11.67 -4.45
N SER A 49 7.13 10.40 -4.02
CA SER A 49 6.36 9.32 -4.65
C SER A 49 4.85 9.56 -4.65
N TYR A 50 4.31 10.29 -3.67
CA TYR A 50 2.88 10.61 -3.63
C TYR A 50 2.42 11.47 -4.82
N LEU A 51 3.31 12.21 -5.48
CA LEU A 51 2.96 13.03 -6.65
C LEU A 51 2.52 12.18 -7.84
N LEU A 52 2.93 10.92 -7.87
CA LEU A 52 2.54 9.96 -8.90
C LEU A 52 1.17 9.32 -8.61
N LEU A 53 0.58 9.59 -7.45
CA LEU A 53 -0.73 9.06 -7.07
C LEU A 53 -1.80 10.13 -7.24
N LEU A 54 -2.93 9.76 -7.83
CA LEU A 54 -4.10 10.64 -7.96
C LEU A 54 -4.61 11.12 -6.60
N GLY A 55 -4.37 12.39 -6.27
CA GLY A 55 -4.71 12.97 -4.96
C GLY A 55 -3.78 12.49 -3.83
N GLY A 56 -2.57 12.04 -4.17
CA GLY A 56 -1.58 11.55 -3.24
C GLY A 56 -1.14 12.61 -2.23
N ARG A 57 -0.84 12.15 -1.02
CA ARG A 57 -0.13 12.93 0.01
C ARG A 57 0.93 12.08 0.68
N ASN A 58 1.90 12.73 1.33
CA ASN A 58 2.81 12.01 2.21
C ASN A 58 2.02 11.38 3.39
N ALA A 59 2.37 10.14 3.75
CA ALA A 59 1.69 9.38 4.80
C ALA A 59 1.74 10.07 6.18
N HIS A 60 2.90 10.63 6.56
CA HIS A 60 3.04 11.38 7.82
C HIS A 60 2.12 12.59 7.86
N SER A 61 2.05 13.35 6.77
CA SER A 61 1.16 14.51 6.68
C SER A 61 -0.31 14.08 6.68
N LYS A 62 -0.68 13.06 5.89
CA LYS A 62 -2.08 12.64 5.72
C LYS A 62 -2.66 12.05 6.99
N PHE A 63 -1.89 11.26 7.71
CA PHE A 63 -2.31 10.60 8.93
C PHE A 63 -1.87 11.33 10.19
N LYS A 64 -1.12 12.44 10.07
CA LYS A 64 -0.54 13.16 11.22
C LYS A 64 0.25 12.22 12.14
N ILE A 65 1.09 11.38 11.54
CA ILE A 65 1.94 10.43 12.26
C ILE A 65 3.02 11.25 13.01
N PRO A 66 3.17 11.06 14.33
CA PRO A 66 4.21 11.72 15.11
C PRO A 66 5.61 11.27 14.67
N ASP A 67 6.54 12.22 14.66
CA ASP A 67 7.96 12.02 14.37
C ASP A 67 8.78 12.62 15.53
N PRO A 68 9.55 11.82 16.30
CA PRO A 68 9.79 10.38 16.11
C PRO A 68 8.58 9.50 16.43
N THR A 69 8.41 8.43 15.64
CA THR A 69 7.34 7.44 15.84
C THR A 69 7.83 6.36 16.82
N ILE A 70 7.31 6.40 18.04
CA ILE A 70 7.67 5.50 19.16
C ILE A 70 6.48 4.59 19.48
N ASP A 71 6.74 3.43 20.08
CA ASP A 71 5.73 2.54 20.63
C ASP A 71 4.73 3.26 21.54
N ASN A 72 3.47 2.87 21.45
CA ASN A 72 2.31 3.41 22.19
C ASN A 72 1.89 4.84 21.86
N LEU A 73 2.44 5.46 20.82
CA LEU A 73 1.84 6.68 20.27
C LEU A 73 0.58 6.39 19.46
N VAL A 74 -0.20 7.46 19.24
CA VAL A 74 -1.31 7.54 18.29
C VAL A 74 -1.06 8.70 17.34
N CYS A 75 -1.59 8.63 16.13
CA CYS A 75 -1.61 9.76 15.22
C CYS A 75 -2.30 10.96 15.88
N ASN A 76 -1.85 12.18 15.55
CA ASN A 76 -2.39 13.44 16.07
C ASN A 76 -3.74 13.82 15.44
N ILE A 77 -4.69 12.88 15.46
CA ILE A 77 -6.05 13.00 14.91
C ILE A 77 -7.04 12.91 16.06
N HIS A 78 -7.71 14.01 16.38
CA HIS A 78 -8.73 14.05 17.43
C HIS A 78 -10.03 13.38 16.96
N LYS A 79 -10.67 12.62 17.87
CA LYS A 79 -12.02 12.08 17.63
C LYS A 79 -13.00 13.21 17.34
N GLY A 80 -13.89 12.99 16.37
CA GLY A 80 -14.88 13.99 15.95
C GLY A 80 -14.32 15.14 15.12
N SER A 81 -13.02 15.16 14.82
CA SER A 81 -12.47 16.10 13.82
C SER A 81 -12.89 15.70 12.40
N ASP A 82 -12.94 16.67 11.49
CA ASP A 82 -13.22 16.40 10.07
C ASP A 82 -12.26 15.37 9.45
N HIS A 83 -10.99 15.35 9.91
CA HIS A 83 -10.02 14.34 9.47
C HIS A 83 -10.39 12.94 9.96
N ALA A 84 -10.90 12.81 11.18
CA ALA A 84 -11.37 11.54 11.72
C ALA A 84 -12.62 11.06 10.98
N GLU A 85 -13.57 11.94 10.69
CA GLU A 85 -14.75 11.61 9.88
C GLU A 85 -14.36 11.20 8.45
N LEU A 86 -13.39 11.88 7.84
CA LEU A 86 -12.85 11.48 6.54
C LEU A 86 -12.27 10.06 6.58
N LEU A 87 -11.54 9.70 7.62
CA LEU A 87 -10.97 8.35 7.78
C LEU A 87 -12.06 7.29 7.99
N LYS A 88 -13.16 7.62 8.68
CA LYS A 88 -14.31 6.71 8.84
C LYS A 88 -15.03 6.44 7.52
N LEU A 89 -15.13 7.47 6.67
CA LEU A 89 -15.83 7.37 5.39
C LEU A 89 -14.96 6.75 4.28
N ALA A 90 -13.64 6.74 4.44
CA ALA A 90 -12.72 6.14 3.48
C ALA A 90 -12.99 4.64 3.28
N LYS A 91 -13.16 4.23 2.01
CA LYS A 91 -13.38 2.82 1.62
C LYS A 91 -12.08 2.08 1.28
N LEU A 92 -11.02 2.82 0.97
CA LEU A 92 -9.74 2.31 0.52
C LEU A 92 -8.61 3.27 0.90
N ILE A 93 -7.49 2.71 1.37
CA ILE A 93 -6.24 3.44 1.66
C ILE A 93 -5.10 2.82 0.84
N ILE A 94 -4.75 3.43 -0.28
CA ILE A 94 -3.60 2.99 -1.06
C ILE A 94 -2.33 3.59 -0.43
N TRP A 95 -1.35 2.75 -0.13
CA TRP A 95 -0.09 3.19 0.48
C TRP A 95 1.10 2.77 -0.38
N ASP A 96 1.58 3.69 -1.20
CA ASP A 96 2.76 3.48 -2.03
C ASP A 96 4.05 3.62 -1.23
N GLU A 97 5.09 2.89 -1.61
CA GLU A 97 6.37 2.86 -0.87
C GLU A 97 6.22 2.46 0.60
N ALA A 98 5.19 1.70 0.94
CA ALA A 98 4.86 1.41 2.32
C ALA A 98 5.98 0.70 3.13
N PRO A 99 6.79 -0.22 2.59
CA PRO A 99 7.93 -0.78 3.33
C PRO A 99 9.02 0.25 3.63
N MET A 100 9.03 1.42 2.97
CA MET A 100 9.92 2.51 3.35
C MET A 100 9.45 3.23 4.62
N ALA A 101 8.22 2.99 5.09
CA ALA A 101 7.75 3.52 6.36
C ALA A 101 8.21 2.63 7.52
N ASN A 102 8.58 3.28 8.63
CA ASN A 102 8.85 2.58 9.88
C ASN A 102 7.62 1.75 10.30
N LYS A 103 7.84 0.53 10.80
CA LYS A 103 6.77 -0.35 11.30
C LYS A 103 5.80 0.36 12.26
N HIS A 104 6.31 1.25 13.10
CA HIS A 104 5.52 1.98 14.09
C HIS A 104 4.52 2.93 13.41
N CYS A 105 4.78 3.40 12.19
CA CYS A 105 3.82 4.19 11.41
C CYS A 105 2.52 3.40 11.17
N PHE A 106 2.62 2.10 10.88
CA PHE A 106 1.45 1.24 10.68
C PHE A 106 0.73 0.96 12.00
N GLU A 107 1.46 0.69 13.07
CA GLU A 107 0.89 0.39 14.39
C GLU A 107 0.17 1.60 15.00
N VAL A 108 0.79 2.77 14.90
CA VAL A 108 0.22 4.04 15.37
C VAL A 108 -1.05 4.37 14.57
N LEU A 109 -1.02 4.18 13.25
CA LEU A 109 -2.21 4.35 12.41
C LEU A 109 -3.31 3.35 12.76
N ASP A 110 -2.98 2.07 12.96
CA ASP A 110 -3.94 1.03 13.36
C ASP A 110 -4.63 1.40 14.68
N LYS A 111 -3.84 1.75 15.70
CA LYS A 111 -4.33 2.21 17.01
C LYS A 111 -5.24 3.42 16.86
N THR A 112 -4.86 4.40 16.04
CA THR A 112 -5.71 5.58 15.79
C THR A 112 -7.01 5.22 15.08
N LEU A 113 -6.99 4.35 14.06
CA LEU A 113 -8.20 3.96 13.36
C LEU A 113 -9.14 3.16 14.28
N LYS A 114 -8.59 2.26 15.11
CA LYS A 114 -9.32 1.58 16.19
C LYS A 114 -10.00 2.59 17.11
N ASP A 115 -9.26 3.60 17.54
CA ASP A 115 -9.73 4.61 18.47
C ASP A 115 -10.84 5.50 17.87
N ILE A 116 -10.69 5.89 16.59
CA ILE A 116 -11.66 6.71 15.86
C ILE A 116 -12.93 5.94 15.52
N MET A 117 -12.84 4.66 15.18
CA MET A 117 -13.99 3.85 14.75
C MET A 117 -14.87 3.35 15.90
N GLY A 118 -14.32 3.31 17.12
CA GLY A 118 -15.03 2.89 18.33
C GLY A 118 -15.27 1.38 18.41
N ALA A 119 -15.29 0.84 19.64
CA ALA A 119 -15.34 -0.60 19.93
C ALA A 119 -16.53 -1.34 19.28
N GLN A 120 -17.69 -0.68 19.12
CA GLN A 120 -18.91 -1.31 18.59
C GLN A 120 -18.83 -1.69 17.11
N ASN A 121 -17.90 -1.11 16.37
CA ASN A 121 -17.75 -1.35 14.94
C ASN A 121 -16.55 -2.25 14.60
N TYR A 122 -15.84 -2.76 15.61
CA TYR A 122 -14.54 -3.41 15.51
C TYR A 122 -14.61 -4.90 15.93
N ASN A 123 -15.67 -5.61 15.52
CA ASN A 123 -15.83 -7.05 15.79
C ASN A 123 -15.04 -7.96 14.84
N SER A 124 -13.97 -7.45 14.27
CA SER A 124 -13.01 -8.25 13.54
C SER A 124 -11.68 -7.50 13.56
N VAL A 125 -10.60 -8.22 13.33
CA VAL A 125 -9.21 -7.76 13.37
C VAL A 125 -8.91 -6.83 12.18
N ASP A 126 -9.86 -5.96 11.86
CA ASP A 126 -10.12 -5.49 10.52
C ASP A 126 -9.87 -3.99 10.48
N PHE A 127 -8.68 -3.65 10.02
CA PHE A 127 -8.37 -2.39 9.37
C PHE A 127 -9.50 -2.06 8.35
N LYS A 128 -10.51 -1.26 8.73
CA LYS A 128 -11.57 -0.86 7.77
C LYS A 128 -11.02 0.01 6.64
N GLY A 129 -9.77 0.46 6.75
CA GLY A 129 -8.98 0.95 5.62
C GLY A 129 -8.17 -0.19 5.02
N LYS A 130 -8.47 -0.56 3.77
CA LYS A 130 -7.61 -1.48 3.00
C LYS A 130 -6.28 -0.78 2.78
N ILE A 131 -5.27 -1.01 3.62
CA ILE A 131 -3.91 -0.60 3.31
C ILE A 131 -3.40 -1.55 2.24
N LEU A 132 -2.98 -0.97 1.12
CA LEU A 132 -2.31 -1.66 0.03
C LEU A 132 -0.88 -1.15 -0.03
N PRO A 133 0.05 -1.74 0.75
CA PRO A 133 1.46 -1.44 0.67
C PRO A 133 1.99 -1.81 -0.72
N VAL A 134 2.69 -0.88 -1.38
CA VAL A 134 3.31 -1.06 -2.70
C VAL A 134 4.81 -0.85 -2.59
N ILE A 135 5.60 -1.62 -3.34
CA ILE A 135 7.06 -1.50 -3.38
C ILE A 135 7.55 -1.40 -4.82
N PRO A 136 8.34 -0.37 -5.16
CA PRO A 136 9.30 -0.44 -6.23
C PRO A 136 10.67 -0.88 -5.68
N ARG A 137 11.24 -1.95 -6.27
CA ARG A 137 12.67 -2.30 -6.16
C ARG A 137 13.21 -2.72 -4.78
N GLY A 138 12.44 -3.46 -3.98
CA GLY A 138 12.99 -4.14 -2.79
C GLY A 138 13.31 -5.62 -3.04
N ASP A 139 14.49 -6.07 -2.61
CA ASP A 139 14.81 -7.50 -2.48
C ASP A 139 13.90 -8.13 -1.42
N ARG A 140 13.56 -9.42 -1.60
CA ARG A 140 12.66 -10.15 -0.67
C ARG A 140 13.17 -10.04 0.76
N SER A 141 14.49 -10.05 0.96
CA SER A 141 15.16 -10.01 2.26
C SER A 141 14.90 -8.71 3.03
N ASP A 142 15.04 -7.55 2.38
CA ASP A 142 14.94 -6.23 3.03
C ASP A 142 13.49 -5.88 3.39
N ILE A 143 12.56 -6.24 2.50
CA ILE A 143 11.12 -6.04 2.70
C ILE A 143 10.62 -6.88 3.88
N VAL A 144 11.09 -8.13 3.94
CA VAL A 144 10.79 -9.09 4.98
C VAL A 144 11.42 -8.60 6.28
N HIS A 145 12.71 -8.27 6.36
CA HIS A 145 13.33 -7.99 7.65
C HIS A 145 12.86 -6.69 8.34
N GLU A 146 12.64 -5.61 7.58
CA GLU A 146 12.19 -4.33 8.15
C GLU A 146 10.67 -4.29 8.41
N THR A 147 9.86 -4.90 7.54
CA THR A 147 8.39 -4.84 7.66
C THR A 147 7.80 -5.97 8.52
N ILE A 148 8.49 -7.12 8.69
CA ILE A 148 7.95 -8.30 9.41
C ILE A 148 7.80 -8.11 10.90
N ASN A 149 8.47 -7.14 11.52
CA ASN A 149 8.30 -6.90 12.95
C ASN A 149 6.98 -6.23 13.33
N ALA A 150 6.10 -5.90 12.37
CA ALA A 150 4.67 -5.65 12.62
C ALA A 150 3.86 -6.96 12.65
N TYR A 151 4.39 -7.98 13.35
CA TYR A 151 3.99 -9.40 13.31
C TYR A 151 2.47 -9.61 13.21
N TYR A 152 1.69 -8.90 14.03
CA TYR A 152 0.24 -9.09 14.08
C TYR A 152 -0.53 -8.55 12.87
N LEU A 153 -0.05 -7.50 12.18
CA LEU A 153 -0.73 -6.97 10.99
C LEU A 153 -0.46 -7.85 9.77
N TRP A 154 0.76 -8.39 9.67
CA TRP A 154 1.16 -9.26 8.57
C TRP A 154 0.43 -10.60 8.58
N ASP A 155 0.16 -11.17 9.76
CA ASP A 155 -0.60 -12.42 9.92
C ASP A 155 -2.02 -12.33 9.31
N HIS A 156 -2.54 -11.11 9.14
CA HIS A 156 -3.85 -10.86 8.55
C HIS A 156 -3.80 -10.26 7.15
N CYS A 157 -2.60 -10.14 6.56
CA CYS A 157 -2.40 -9.51 5.26
C CYS A 157 -2.39 -10.54 4.12
N GLN A 158 -3.21 -10.30 3.09
CA GLN A 158 -3.21 -11.13 1.90
C GLN A 158 -2.21 -10.62 0.86
N VAL A 159 -1.16 -11.41 0.58
CA VAL A 159 -0.18 -11.07 -0.44
C VAL A 159 -0.71 -11.41 -1.84
N LEU A 160 -0.68 -10.42 -2.73
CA LEU A 160 -0.96 -10.51 -4.16
C LEU A 160 0.34 -10.22 -4.91
N THR A 161 0.65 -10.98 -5.95
CA THR A 161 1.88 -10.80 -6.73
C THR A 161 1.56 -10.53 -8.19
N LEU A 162 2.10 -9.43 -8.73
CA LEU A 162 2.14 -9.17 -10.17
C LEU A 162 3.45 -9.72 -10.74
N THR A 163 3.31 -10.65 -11.69
CA THR A 163 4.44 -11.35 -12.31
C THR A 163 4.75 -10.86 -13.74
N LYS A 164 3.83 -10.11 -14.36
CA LYS A 164 3.95 -9.70 -15.76
C LYS A 164 4.46 -8.26 -15.88
N ASN A 165 5.57 -8.04 -16.59
CA ASN A 165 6.07 -6.70 -16.88
C ASN A 165 5.28 -6.08 -18.04
N MET A 166 4.50 -5.05 -17.77
CA MET A 166 3.68 -4.35 -18.77
C MET A 166 4.54 -3.37 -19.58
N CYS A 167 5.60 -2.79 -19.00
CA CYS A 167 6.46 -1.82 -19.70
C CYS A 167 7.30 -2.46 -20.82
N LEU A 168 7.69 -3.73 -20.66
CA LEU A 168 8.49 -4.47 -21.65
C LEU A 168 7.64 -4.96 -22.84
N GLU A 169 6.33 -5.05 -22.69
CA GLU A 169 5.43 -5.44 -23.81
C GLU A 169 5.15 -4.28 -24.78
N THR A 170 5.33 -3.03 -24.37
CA THR A 170 5.05 -1.86 -25.24
C THR A 170 6.28 -1.38 -26.00
N SER A 171 7.49 -1.71 -25.53
CA SER A 171 8.77 -1.22 -26.12
C SER A 171 9.31 -2.13 -27.24
N SER A 172 8.52 -3.10 -27.69
CA SER A 172 8.93 -4.25 -28.51
C SER A 172 8.95 -4.04 -30.03
N GLU A 173 8.86 -2.81 -30.55
CA GLU A 173 8.86 -2.62 -32.01
C GLU A 173 10.22 -2.97 -32.65
N ASN A 174 11.32 -2.99 -31.89
CA ASN A 174 12.68 -3.17 -32.41
C ASN A 174 13.50 -4.32 -31.76
N MET A 175 12.96 -5.08 -30.81
CA MET A 175 13.70 -6.11 -30.07
C MET A 175 13.02 -7.49 -30.25
N SER A 176 13.81 -8.55 -30.44
CA SER A 176 13.25 -9.88 -30.61
C SER A 176 12.51 -10.31 -29.34
N ILE A 177 11.38 -11.03 -29.50
CA ILE A 177 10.56 -11.50 -28.36
C ILE A 177 11.40 -12.31 -27.36
N ASP A 178 12.41 -13.05 -27.84
CA ASP A 178 13.31 -13.84 -27.00
C ASP A 178 14.28 -12.99 -26.18
N GLU A 179 14.83 -11.91 -26.73
CA GLU A 179 15.67 -10.98 -25.96
C GLU A 179 14.87 -10.26 -24.87
N LEU A 180 13.64 -9.83 -25.18
CA LEU A 180 12.74 -9.21 -24.20
C LEU A 180 12.37 -10.18 -23.08
N ARG A 181 12.14 -11.46 -23.40
CA ARG A 181 11.91 -12.50 -22.39
C ARG A 181 13.14 -12.73 -21.54
N GLN A 182 14.33 -12.86 -22.14
CA GLN A 182 15.57 -13.02 -21.40
C GLN A 182 15.83 -11.82 -20.48
N PHE A 183 15.61 -10.59 -20.95
CA PHE A 183 15.77 -9.39 -20.15
C PHE A 183 14.76 -9.30 -19.00
N SER A 184 13.48 -9.61 -19.27
CA SER A 184 12.45 -9.66 -18.22
C SER A 184 12.77 -10.73 -17.17
N GLN A 185 13.23 -11.90 -17.61
CA GLN A 185 13.62 -13.01 -16.74
C GLN A 185 14.86 -12.64 -15.93
N TRP A 186 15.83 -11.97 -16.55
CA TRP A 186 17.02 -11.46 -15.88
C TRP A 186 16.65 -10.44 -14.80
N ILE A 187 15.78 -9.46 -15.07
CA ILE A 187 15.29 -8.53 -14.04
C ILE A 187 14.60 -9.26 -12.89
N LEU A 188 13.81 -10.30 -13.21
CA LEU A 188 13.18 -11.14 -12.20
C LEU A 188 14.20 -11.88 -11.35
N ASP A 189 15.24 -12.44 -11.96
CA ASP A 189 16.27 -13.20 -11.26
C ASP A 189 17.20 -12.29 -10.45
N VAL A 190 17.56 -11.10 -10.95
CA VAL A 190 18.21 -10.04 -10.15
C VAL A 190 17.35 -9.67 -8.94
N GLY A 191 16.06 -9.39 -9.16
CA GLY A 191 15.13 -8.99 -8.09
C GLY A 191 14.80 -10.08 -7.08
N ASN A 192 15.09 -11.35 -7.39
CA ASN A 192 14.93 -12.49 -6.47
C ASN A 192 16.27 -12.96 -5.88
N GLY A 193 17.38 -12.25 -6.11
CA GLY A 193 18.71 -12.63 -5.60
C GLY A 193 19.26 -13.93 -6.21
N ARG A 194 18.83 -14.30 -7.42
CA ARG A 194 19.27 -15.53 -8.10
C ARG A 194 20.48 -15.35 -9.00
N ILE A 195 20.92 -14.10 -9.17
CA ILE A 195 22.10 -13.74 -9.94
C ILE A 195 23.11 -13.17 -8.95
N SER A 196 24.16 -13.96 -8.69
CA SER A 196 25.31 -13.63 -7.83
C SER A 196 26.46 -13.05 -8.62
#